data_AF-A0A1Y1YI44-F1
#
_entry.id   AF-A0A1Y1YI44-F1
#
_cell.length_a   1.000
_cell.length_b   1.000
_cell.length_c   1.000
_cell.angle_alpha   90.00
_cell.angle_beta   90.00
_cell.angle_gamma   90.00
#
_symmetry.space_group_name_H-M   'P 1'
#
loop_
_entity.id
_entity.type
_entity.pdbx_description
1 polymer ?
#
loop_
_entity_poly.entity_id
_entity_poly.type
_entity_poly.pdbx_seq_one_letter_code
_entity_poly.pdbx_strand_id
1 'polypeptide(L)' 'MSSDNTAPTFEALPNKVVFKHRLMNPAKNHLSSPTDNIMSPCTQKLVAQRNSKIQTFKPRSLSNSFAEVAQGKDGEQ' A
#
# COMPACT_ATOMS: atom_id res chain seq x y z
N MET A 1 49.90 -28.62 -19.67
CA MET A 1 48.61 -28.93 -20.33
C MET A 1 48.00 -30.02 -19.46
N SER A 2 47.07 -29.80 -18.54
CA SER A 2 45.98 -28.82 -18.47
C SER A 2 45.67 -28.47 -17.01
N SER A 3 45.21 -27.24 -16.80
CA SER A 3 44.86 -26.68 -15.49
C SER A 3 43.35 -26.80 -15.32
N ASP A 4 42.87 -27.53 -14.31
CA ASP A 4 41.46 -27.48 -13.92
C ASP A 4 41.31 -27.10 -12.45
N ASN A 5 41.14 -25.79 -12.26
CA ASN A 5 40.63 -25.14 -11.05
C ASN A 5 39.26 -25.73 -10.68
N THR A 6 39.11 -26.27 -9.48
CA THR A 6 37.77 -26.54 -8.91
C THR A 6 37.62 -25.82 -7.58
N ALA A 7 37.27 -24.54 -7.67
CA ALA A 7 36.74 -23.74 -6.59
C ALA A 7 35.23 -24.05 -6.41
N PRO A 8 34.60 -23.67 -5.28
CA PRO A 8 33.56 -24.45 -4.60
C PRO A 8 32.19 -24.41 -5.28
N THR A 9 31.52 -25.57 -5.28
CA THR A 9 30.10 -25.70 -5.62
C THR A 9 29.25 -24.92 -4.61
N PHE A 10 28.73 -23.77 -5.04
CA PHE A 10 27.72 -23.02 -4.31
C PHE A 10 26.35 -23.65 -4.62
N GLU A 11 25.94 -24.59 -3.78
CA GLU A 11 24.57 -25.13 -3.78
C GLU A 11 23.60 -24.02 -3.33
N ALA A 12 23.08 -23.27 -4.31
CA ALA A 12 22.01 -22.32 -4.11
C ALA A 12 20.69 -23.07 -3.87
N LEU A 13 20.48 -23.54 -2.63
CA LEU A 13 19.14 -23.94 -2.19
C LEU A 13 18.22 -22.70 -2.26
N PRO A 14 17.10 -22.75 -3.00
CA PRO A 14 16.14 -21.65 -2.98
C PRO A 14 15.46 -21.68 -1.61
N ASN A 15 16.01 -20.94 -0.65
CA ASN A 15 15.30 -20.61 0.57
C ASN A 15 14.17 -19.66 0.19
N LYS A 16 13.05 -20.24 -0.28
CA LYS A 16 11.79 -19.54 -0.45
C LYS A 16 11.34 -19.17 0.95
N VAL A 17 11.83 -18.04 1.45
CA VAL A 17 11.29 -17.40 2.64
C VAL A 17 9.92 -16.90 2.23
N VAL A 18 8.93 -17.79 2.33
CA VAL A 18 7.53 -17.42 2.16
C VAL A 18 7.19 -16.62 3.39
N PHE A 19 7.50 -15.33 3.37
CA PHE A 19 6.94 -14.37 4.29
C PHE A 19 5.44 -14.37 4.05
N LYS A 20 4.74 -15.31 4.69
CA LYS A 20 3.31 -15.25 4.91
C LYS A 20 3.10 -14.13 5.91
N HIS A 21 3.30 -12.89 5.45
CA HIS A 21 2.85 -11.71 6.17
C HIS A 21 1.33 -11.78 6.13
N ARG A 22 0.78 -12.55 7.07
CA ARG A 22 -0.64 -12.66 7.36
C ARG A 22 -1.10 -11.22 7.49
N LEU A 23 -1.81 -10.71 6.48
CA LEU A 23 -2.45 -9.40 6.55
C LEU A 23 -3.27 -9.42 7.84
N MET A 24 -2.76 -8.67 8.83
CA MET A 24 -3.32 -8.70 10.16
C MET A 24 -4.75 -8.18 10.07
N ASN A 25 -5.68 -8.95 10.59
CA ASN A 25 -7.07 -8.54 10.79
C ASN A 25 -7.11 -7.14 11.40
N PRO A 26 -8.03 -6.25 10.97
CA PRO A 26 -8.23 -4.95 11.61
C PRO A 26 -8.98 -5.14 12.94
N ALA A 27 -8.34 -5.79 13.90
CA ALA A 27 -8.91 -6.08 15.21
C ALA A 27 -8.06 -5.42 16.29
N LYS A 28 -8.36 -4.16 16.58
CA LYS A 28 -8.23 -3.43 17.87
C LYS A 28 -6.90 -3.48 18.64
N ASN A 29 -5.86 -4.10 18.10
CA ASN A 29 -4.53 -4.16 18.68
C ASN A 29 -3.62 -3.30 17.81
N HIS A 30 -3.57 -2.02 18.16
CA HIS A 30 -2.73 -1.04 17.48
C HIS A 30 -1.26 -1.40 17.78
N LEU A 31 -0.63 -2.16 16.88
CA LEU A 31 0.80 -2.42 16.89
C LEU A 31 1.50 -1.12 16.52
N SER A 32 1.76 -0.26 17.52
CA SER A 32 2.56 0.94 17.31
C SER A 32 4.04 0.60 17.39
N SER A 33 4.77 0.79 16.30
CA SER A 33 6.23 0.77 16.32
C SER A 33 6.75 1.92 17.18
N PRO A 34 7.85 1.77 17.94
CA PRO A 34 8.53 2.87 18.61
C PRO A 34 8.87 4.06 17.69
N THR A 35 8.92 3.82 16.38
CA THR A 35 9.17 4.84 15.35
C THR A 35 7.93 5.57 14.85
N ASP A 36 6.71 5.12 15.16
CA ASP A 36 5.48 5.70 14.60
C ASP A 36 5.26 7.16 15.03
N ASN A 37 5.88 7.57 16.14
CA ASN A 37 5.83 8.94 16.65
C ASN A 37 7.03 9.79 16.23
N ILE A 38 8.00 9.24 15.51
CA ILE A 38 9.19 9.97 15.02
C ILE A 38 8.89 10.62 13.66
N MET A 39 7.73 11.26 13.55
CA MET A 39 7.51 12.19 12.44
C MET A 39 8.26 13.48 12.75
N SER A 40 8.99 14.02 11.77
CA SER A 40 9.57 15.35 11.90
C SER A 40 8.47 16.40 12.12
N PRO A 41 8.74 17.55 12.76
CA PRO A 41 7.75 18.61 12.92
C PRO A 41 7.11 19.07 11.61
N CYS A 42 7.84 18.98 10.49
CA CYS A 42 7.33 19.26 9.15
C CYS A 42 6.32 18.20 8.69
N THR A 43 6.67 16.92 8.82
CA THR A 43 5.81 15.79 8.47
C THR A 43 4.50 15.82 9.27
N GLN A 44 4.57 16.13 10.57
CA GLN A 44 3.38 16.26 11.42
C GLN A 44 2.43 17.35 10.92
N LYS A 45 2.96 18.53 10.55
CA LYS A 45 2.15 19.64 10.00
C LYS A 45 1.47 19.24 8.68
N LEU A 46 2.20 18.56 7.79
CA LEU A 46 1.63 18.08 6.52
C LEU A 46 0.51 17.06 6.73
N VAL A 47 0.70 16.13 7.67
CA VAL A 47 -0.32 15.14 8.04
C VAL A 47 -1.56 15.82 8.63
N ALA A 48 -1.38 16.80 9.53
CA ALA A 48 -2.50 17.55 10.11
C ALA A 48 -3.31 18.30 9.04
N GLN A 49 -2.63 18.98 8.09
CA GLN A 49 -3.29 19.65 6.97
C GLN A 49 -4.04 18.68 6.06
N ARG A 50 -3.43 17.52 5.74
CA ARG A 50 -4.08 16.46 4.98
C ARG A 50 -5.34 15.96 5.67
N ASN A 51 -5.26 15.66 6.97
CA ASN A 51 -6.38 15.11 7.74
C ASN A 51 -7.55 16.10 7.83
N SER A 52 -7.25 17.39 8.05
CA SER A 52 -8.26 18.46 8.04
C SER A 52 -9.00 18.54 6.69
N LYS A 53 -8.25 18.46 5.57
CA LYS A 53 -8.84 18.42 4.23
C LYS A 53 -9.67 17.16 3.98
N ILE A 54 -9.23 15.99 4.44
CA ILE A 54 -9.98 14.74 4.29
C ILE A 54 -11.30 14.77 5.07
N GLN A 55 -11.30 15.32 6.29
CA GLN A 55 -12.52 15.42 7.09
C GLN A 55 -13.56 16.36 6.49
N THR A 56 -13.11 17.41 5.79
CA THR A 56 -13.99 18.39 5.14
C THR A 56 -14.40 17.96 3.72
N PHE A 57 -13.61 17.10 3.08
CA PHE A 57 -13.89 16.58 1.75
C PHE A 57 -14.94 15.47 1.82
N LYS A 58 -16.14 15.75 1.31
CA LYS A 58 -17.14 14.72 1.05
C LYS A 58 -16.80 14.06 -0.30
N PRO A 59 -16.36 12.79 -0.33
CA PRO A 59 -16.09 12.12 -1.59
C PRO A 59 -17.38 12.05 -2.41
N ARG A 60 -17.33 12.52 -3.66
CA ARG A 60 -18.45 12.35 -4.60
C ARG A 60 -18.58 10.86 -4.89
N SER A 61 -19.73 10.28 -4.53
CA SER A 61 -19.97 8.85 -4.80
C SER A 61 -20.05 8.61 -6.30
N LEU A 62 -19.19 7.73 -6.82
CA LEU A 62 -19.22 7.31 -8.21
C LEU A 62 -20.48 6.51 -8.56
N SER A 63 -21.16 5.92 -7.56
CA SER A 63 -22.44 5.24 -7.78
C SER A 63 -23.48 6.13 -8.43
N ASN A 64 -23.50 7.42 -8.07
CA ASN A 64 -24.42 8.39 -8.64
C ASN A 64 -24.03 8.76 -10.06
N SER A 65 -22.73 8.83 -10.37
CA SER A 65 -22.22 9.03 -11.73
C SER A 65 -22.49 7.84 -12.64
N PHE A 66 -22.32 6.61 -12.15
CA PHE A 66 -22.68 5.41 -12.92
C PHE A 66 -24.20 5.27 -13.08
N ALA A 67 -24.99 5.62 -12.06
CA ALA A 67 -26.45 5.65 -12.16
C ALA A 67 -26.93 6.72 -13.15
N GLU A 68 -26.30 7.90 -13.17
CA GLU A 68 -26.59 8.98 -14.12
C GLU A 68 -26.30 8.54 -15.57
N VAL A 69 -25.14 7.90 -15.81
CA VAL A 69 -24.80 7.31 -17.12
C VAL A 69 -25.75 6.16 -17.51
N ALA A 70 -26.16 5.35 -16.54
CA ALA A 70 -27.11 4.25 -16.78
C ALA A 70 -28.57 4.74 -16.98
N GLN A 71 -28.93 5.94 -16.50
CA GLN A 71 -30.29 6.49 -16.58
C GLN A 71 -30.53 7.46 -17.75
N GLY A 72 -29.52 7.77 -18.57
CA GLY A 72 -29.71 8.46 -19.85
C GLY A 72 -28.39 8.83 -20.50
N LYS A 73 -28.20 8.81 -21.83
CA LYS A 73 -29.08 8.68 -22.98
C LYS A 73 -28.19 8.21 -24.13
N ASP A 74 -28.42 7.01 -24.66
CA ASP A 74 -28.21 6.79 -26.09
C ASP A 74 -29.30 7.59 -26.80
N GLY A 75 -29.02 8.84 -27.15
CA GLY A 75 -30.04 9.76 -27.65
C GLY A 75 -29.44 11.00 -28.31
N GLU A 76 -28.89 10.76 -29.50
CA GLU A 76 -28.85 11.61 -30.70
C GLU A 76 -28.30 13.05 -30.66
N GLN A 77 -27.91 13.46 -31.87
CA GLN A 77 -27.27 14.68 -32.34
C GLN A 77 -27.90 16.00 -31.89
#